data_AF-A0A160P0A4-F1
#
_entry.id   AF-A0A160P0A4-F1
#
_cell.length_a   1.000
_cell.length_b   1.000
_cell.length_c   1.000
_cell.angle_alpha   90.00
_cell.angle_beta   90.00
_cell.angle_gamma   90.00
#
_symmetry.space_group_name_H-M   'P 1'
#
loop_
_entity.id
_entity.type
_entity.pdbx_description
1 polymer ?
#
loop_
_entity_poly.entity_id
_entity_poly.type
_entity_poly.pdbx_seq_one_letter_code
_entity_poly.pdbx_strand_id
1 'polypeptide(L)'
;MTPVSESPNQFTYIYNLGINGLFTLAFSVPGVTRDSVVMVSMCELDGRTGAPFIGDATMTVHNVAPDDGQVHVRGEVNWDSALSVRVYFLVS
;
A
#
# COMPACT_ATOMS: atom_id res chain seq x y z
N MET A 1 31.85 -2.33 -3.73
CA MET A 1 30.39 -2.14 -3.62
C MET A 1 30.19 -0.86 -2.82
N THR A 2 29.83 0.23 -3.50
CA THR A 2 29.67 1.55 -2.87
C THR A 2 28.20 1.69 -2.48
N PRO A 3 27.85 2.20 -1.29
CA PRO A 3 26.46 2.48 -0.96
C PRO A 3 25.91 3.55 -1.92
N VAL A 4 24.73 3.32 -2.45
CA VAL A 4 24.01 4.25 -3.33
C VAL A 4 23.36 5.32 -2.43
N SER A 5 23.41 6.59 -2.86
CA SER A 5 22.84 7.73 -2.14
C SER A 5 21.39 7.50 -1.76
N GLU A 6 21.04 7.73 -0.49
CA GLU A 6 19.63 7.82 -0.09
C GLU A 6 19.02 9.11 -0.66
N SER A 7 17.87 8.97 -1.32
CA SER A 7 17.03 10.08 -1.77
C SER A 7 16.50 10.82 -0.52
N PRO A 8 16.72 12.14 -0.38
CA PRO A 8 16.35 12.89 0.82
C PRO A 8 14.84 13.14 0.98
N ASN A 9 14.00 12.69 0.04
CA ASN A 9 12.57 13.02 0.00
C ASN A 9 11.69 11.76 0.05
N GLN A 10 11.82 10.97 1.12
CA GLN A 10 10.86 9.90 1.38
C GLN A 10 9.53 10.48 1.85
N PHE A 11 8.49 10.28 1.06
CA PHE A 11 7.11 10.61 1.45
C PHE A 11 6.36 9.34 1.84
N THR A 12 5.61 9.41 2.95
CA THR A 12 4.76 8.31 3.41
C THR A 12 3.30 8.69 3.25
N TYR A 13 2.51 7.80 2.63
CA TYR A 13 1.06 7.92 2.50
C TYR A 13 0.37 6.70 3.09
N ILE A 14 -0.82 6.91 3.66
CA ILE A 14 -1.57 5.88 4.38
C ILE A 14 -3.03 5.93 3.93
N TYR A 15 -3.58 4.77 3.58
CA TYR A 15 -4.97 4.60 3.19
C TYR A 15 -5.63 3.50 4.00
N ASN A 16 -6.80 3.76 4.57
CA ASN A 16 -7.63 2.73 5.21
C ASN A 16 -8.77 2.34 4.27
N LEU A 17 -9.02 1.05 4.13
CA LEU A 17 -9.99 0.44 3.22
C LEU A 17 -10.87 -0.54 3.97
N GLY A 18 -12.10 -0.75 3.49
CA GLY A 18 -12.93 -1.90 3.82
C GLY A 18 -13.04 -2.79 2.59
N ILE A 19 -12.25 -3.85 2.49
CA ILE A 19 -12.11 -4.63 1.24
C ILE A 19 -11.87 -6.12 1.48
N ASN A 20 -12.23 -6.94 0.50
CA ASN A 20 -11.89 -8.35 0.40
C ASN A 20 -11.71 -8.78 -1.07
N GLY A 21 -11.11 -9.95 -1.29
CA GLY A 21 -10.85 -10.51 -2.61
C GLY A 21 -9.73 -9.79 -3.38
N LEU A 22 -9.68 -10.06 -4.68
CA LEU A 22 -8.76 -9.41 -5.61
C LEU A 22 -9.20 -7.98 -5.89
N PHE A 23 -8.25 -7.05 -5.89
CA PHE A 23 -8.53 -5.64 -6.21
C PHE A 23 -7.46 -5.02 -7.11
N THR A 24 -7.89 -4.00 -7.85
CA THR A 24 -7.02 -3.05 -8.57
C THR A 24 -7.55 -1.65 -8.29
N LEU A 25 -6.79 -0.85 -7.55
CA LEU A 25 -7.18 0.50 -7.14
C LEU A 25 -6.09 1.51 -7.51
N ALA A 26 -6.50 2.76 -7.74
CA ALA A 26 -5.60 3.90 -7.90
C ALA A 26 -5.65 4.77 -6.64
N PHE A 27 -4.48 5.11 -6.10
CA PHE A 27 -4.34 5.91 -4.89
C PHE A 27 -3.70 7.24 -5.25
N SER A 28 -4.29 8.34 -4.78
CA SER A 28 -3.72 9.68 -5.01
C SER A 28 -2.43 9.85 -4.21
N VAL A 29 -1.31 10.10 -4.86
CA VAL A 29 -0.02 10.26 -4.19
C VAL A 29 0.61 11.55 -4.73
N PRO A 30 0.29 12.71 -4.14
CA PRO A 30 0.75 14.00 -4.65
C PRO A 30 2.27 14.04 -4.85
N GLY A 31 2.71 14.39 -6.06
CA GLY A 31 4.14 14.52 -6.38
C GLY A 31 4.83 13.22 -6.80
N VAL A 32 4.15 12.07 -6.78
CA VAL A 32 4.67 10.86 -7.42
C VAL A 32 4.64 11.04 -8.94
N THR A 33 5.63 10.49 -9.63
CA THR A 33 5.68 10.41 -11.08
C THR A 33 5.84 8.96 -11.52
N ARG A 34 5.70 8.71 -12.82
CA ARG A 34 6.00 7.38 -13.41
C ARG A 34 7.41 6.86 -13.15
N ASP A 35 8.35 7.74 -12.82
CA ASP A 35 9.76 7.41 -12.57
C ASP A 35 10.07 7.24 -11.07
N SER A 36 9.11 7.51 -10.18
CA SER A 36 9.29 7.34 -8.74
C SER A 36 9.44 5.88 -8.35
N VAL A 37 10.23 5.62 -7.31
CA VAL A 37 10.28 4.29 -6.68
C VAL A 37 9.23 4.24 -5.58
N VAL A 38 8.29 3.29 -5.69
CA VAL A 38 7.21 3.13 -4.71
C VAL A 38 7.20 1.73 -4.14
N MET A 39 7.31 1.64 -2.81
CA MET A 39 7.07 0.41 -2.06
C MET A 39 5.71 0.49 -1.38
N VAL A 40 4.95 -0.61 -1.45
CA VAL A 40 3.63 -0.71 -0.85
C VAL A 40 3.59 -1.90 0.09
N SER A 41 3.03 -1.69 1.29
CA SER A 41 2.69 -2.77 2.21
C SER A 41 1.24 -2.61 2.67
N MET A 42 0.66 -3.71 3.16
CA MET A 42 -0.70 -3.69 3.69
C MET A 42 -0.83 -4.59 4.92
N CYS A 43 -1.76 -4.26 5.80
CA CYS A 43 -2.08 -5.05 6.99
C CYS A 43 -3.55 -4.92 7.40
N GLU A 44 -4.02 -5.87 8.18
CA GLU A 44 -5.32 -5.78 8.84
C GLU A 44 -5.28 -4.81 10.02
N LEU A 45 -6.40 -4.13 10.27
CA LEU A 45 -6.61 -3.26 11.42
C LEU A 45 -7.62 -3.87 12.38
N ASP A 46 -7.27 -3.92 13.66
CA ASP A 46 -8.17 -4.38 14.70
C ASP A 46 -9.38 -3.42 14.80
N GLY A 47 -10.60 -3.96 14.76
CA GLY A 47 -11.82 -3.17 14.68
C GLY A 47 -12.13 -2.33 15.93
N ARG A 48 -11.44 -2.54 17.05
CA ARG A 48 -11.64 -1.79 18.29
C ARG A 48 -10.59 -0.71 18.49
N THR A 49 -9.34 -1.03 18.18
CA THR A 49 -8.17 -0.18 18.46
C THR A 49 -7.65 0.54 17.22
N GLY A 50 -7.97 0.06 16.02
CA GLY A 50 -7.41 0.55 14.76
C GLY A 50 -5.90 0.27 14.59
N ALA A 51 -5.35 -0.61 15.43
CA ALA A 51 -3.95 -1.01 15.41
C ALA A 51 -3.70 -2.08 14.32
N PRO A 52 -2.55 -2.01 13.61
CA PRO A 52 -2.10 -3.10 12.74
C PRO A 52 -1.94 -4.41 13.49
N PHE A 53 -2.41 -5.51 12.92
CA PHE A 53 -2.18 -6.85 13.45
C PHE A 53 -2.11 -7.91 12.34
N ILE A 54 -1.76 -9.13 12.72
CA ILE A 54 -1.80 -10.31 11.83
C ILE A 54 -3.02 -11.14 12.21
N GLY A 55 -4.04 -11.12 11.35
CA GLY A 55 -5.21 -11.99 11.43
C GLY A 55 -5.05 -13.27 10.61
N ASP A 56 -6.16 -13.97 10.39
CA ASP A 56 -6.19 -15.24 9.66
C ASP A 56 -6.15 -15.04 8.12
N ALA A 57 -6.54 -13.86 7.64
CA ALA A 57 -6.56 -13.56 6.22
C ALA A 57 -5.15 -13.41 5.64
N THR A 58 -4.87 -14.07 4.52
CA THR A 58 -3.65 -13.80 3.74
C THR A 58 -3.85 -12.54 2.92
N MET A 59 -2.91 -11.60 3.00
CA MET A 59 -2.93 -10.36 2.22
C MET A 59 -1.66 -10.23 1.39
N THR A 60 -1.81 -9.85 0.13
CA THR A 60 -0.69 -9.73 -0.82
C THR A 60 -0.80 -8.47 -1.66
N VAL A 61 0.35 -7.85 -1.92
CA VAL A 61 0.51 -6.83 -2.97
C VAL A 61 1.12 -7.54 -4.18
N HIS A 62 0.40 -7.54 -5.31
CA HIS A 62 0.81 -8.21 -6.54
C HIS A 62 1.61 -7.28 -7.45
N ASN A 63 1.09 -6.08 -7.72
CA ASN A 63 1.73 -5.12 -8.61
C ASN A 63 1.58 -3.71 -8.04
N VAL A 64 2.62 -2.90 -8.21
CA VAL A 64 2.65 -1.47 -7.90
C VAL A 64 3.12 -0.76 -9.16
N ALA A 65 2.31 0.18 -9.67
CA ALA A 65 2.60 0.95 -10.87
C ALA A 65 2.38 2.45 -10.58
N PRO A 66 3.45 3.23 -10.37
CA PRO A 66 3.40 4.68 -10.25
C PRO A 66 2.98 5.34 -11.57
N ASP A 67 2.24 6.44 -11.47
CA ASP A 67 1.89 7.35 -12.57
C ASP A 67 1.90 8.79 -12.06
N ASP A 68 1.65 9.79 -12.91
CA ASP A 68 1.73 11.19 -12.52
C ASP A 68 0.62 11.57 -11.52
N GLY A 69 0.99 11.65 -10.24
CA GLY A 69 0.12 11.99 -9.11
C GLY A 69 -0.68 10.82 -8.50
N GLN A 70 -0.51 9.59 -9.00
CA GLN A 70 -1.22 8.41 -8.51
C GLN A 70 -0.33 7.16 -8.49
N VAL A 71 -0.74 6.16 -7.71
CA VAL A 71 -0.14 4.83 -7.74
C VAL A 71 -1.24 3.79 -7.90
N HIS A 72 -1.15 2.97 -8.94
CA HIS A 72 -2.02 1.82 -9.14
C HIS A 72 -1.48 0.62 -8.38
N VAL A 73 -2.33 0.00 -7.56
CA VAL A 73 -1.98 -1.19 -6.79
C VAL A 73 -2.95 -2.31 -7.11
N ARG A 74 -2.40 -3.46 -7.51
CA ARG A 74 -3.12 -4.73 -7.56
C ARG A 74 -2.73 -5.56 -6.35
N GLY A 75 -3.72 -6.12 -5.66
CA GLY A 75 -3.49 -6.98 -4.49
C GLY A 75 -4.66 -7.91 -4.22
N GLU A 76 -4.57 -8.60 -3.09
CA GLU A 76 -5.59 -9.52 -2.61
C GLU A 76 -5.72 -9.44 -1.09
N VAL A 77 -6.96 -9.55 -0.62
CA VAL A 77 -7.28 -9.89 0.77
C VAL A 77 -8.07 -11.19 0.71
N ASN A 78 -7.42 -12.32 0.98
CA ASN A 78 -8.03 -13.63 0.89
C ASN A 78 -8.92 -13.89 2.11
N TRP A 79 -10.15 -13.40 2.03
CA TRP A 79 -11.20 -13.52 3.02
C TRP A 79 -12.58 -13.39 2.38
N ASP A 80 -13.59 -14.02 3.00
CA ASP A 80 -14.95 -14.08 2.44
C ASP A 80 -15.76 -12.78 2.63
N SER A 81 -15.31 -11.89 3.51
CA SER A 81 -15.98 -10.62 3.81
C SER A 81 -14.99 -9.46 3.90
N ALA A 82 -15.46 -8.23 3.68
CA ALA A 82 -14.62 -7.03 3.79
C ALA A 82 -13.95 -6.92 5.17
N LEU A 83 -12.63 -6.72 5.17
CA LEU A 83 -11.82 -6.47 6.35
C LEU A 83 -11.37 -5.01 6.39
N SER A 84 -11.09 -4.50 7.59
CA SER A 84 -10.44 -3.20 7.76
C SER A 84 -8.96 -3.35 7.45
N VAL A 85 -8.50 -2.70 6.38
CA VAL A 85 -7.12 -2.86 5.87
C VAL A 85 -6.46 -1.50 5.76
N ARG A 86 -5.19 -1.42 6.15
CA ARG A 86 -4.36 -0.24 5.91
C ARG A 86 -3.32 -0.54 4.85
N VAL A 87 -3.18 0.36 3.89
CA VAL A 87 -2.16 0.33 2.85
C VAL A 87 -1.20 1.49 3.08
N TYR A 88 0.09 1.18 3.14
CA TYR A 88 1.18 2.13 3.30
C TYR A 88 1.93 2.30 1.98
N PHE A 89 2.34 3.52 1.68
CA PHE A 89 3.18 3.85 0.54
C PHE A 89 4.44 4.51 1.06
N LEU A 90 5.60 4.01 0.63
CA LEU A 90 6.89 4.69 0.74
C LEU A 90 7.32 5.11 -0.66
N VAL A 91 7.50 6.41 -0.87
CA VAL A 91 7.82 7.01 -2.16
C VAL A 91 9.20 7.65 -2.09
N SER A 92 10.05 7.41 -3.09
CA SER A 92 11.41 7.96 -3.20
C SER A 92 11.67 8.62 -4.55
#